data_AF-A0A6H9S6Z5-F1
#
_entry.id   AF-A0A6H9S6Z5-F1
#
_cell.length_a   1.000
_cell.length_b   1.000
_cell.length_c   1.000
_cell.angle_alpha   90.00
_cell.angle_beta   90.00
_cell.angle_gamma   90.00
#
_symmetry.space_group_name_H-M   'P 1'
#
loop_
_entity.id
_entity.type
_entity.pdbx_description
1 polymer ?
#
loop_
_entity_poly.entity_id
_entity_poly.type
_entity_poly.pdbx_seq_one_letter_code
_entity_poly.pdbx_strand_id
1 'polypeptide(L)'
;KGKSMVSEEMEMNHFLEARDIECLESDMGEYIVQLDHEKPSHIIMPAIHKNAGQVASLFHDKLGVEYTKDVDQLIQIGRKVLRQKFFEADIGVSGVNFAVAETGTLLLVENEGNGRMSTTVPPVHIAVTGIEKVVENLRDVVPLLS
;
A
#
# COMPACT_ATOMS: atom_id res chain seq x y z
N LYS A 1 -1.83 0.87 4.50
CA LYS A 1 -2.70 -0.03 3.73
C LYS A 1 -1.92 -0.57 2.53
N GLY A 2 -1.88 -1.89 2.39
CA GLY A 2 -1.35 -2.61 1.22
C GLY A 2 -2.26 -2.44 0.01
N LYS A 3 -1.70 -2.53 -1.20
CA LYS A 3 -2.47 -2.41 -2.44
C LYS A 3 -3.55 -3.49 -2.51
N SER A 4 -4.81 -3.08 -2.62
CA SER A 4 -5.94 -4.01 -2.74
C SER A 4 -7.08 -3.37 -3.52
N MET A 5 -7.40 -3.94 -4.68
CA MET A 5 -8.54 -3.51 -5.52
C MET A 5 -9.85 -3.51 -4.74
N VAL A 6 -10.05 -4.50 -3.86
CA VAL A 6 -11.27 -4.59 -3.03
C VAL A 6 -11.41 -3.37 -2.13
N SER A 7 -10.30 -2.89 -1.54
CA SER A 7 -10.34 -1.71 -0.67
C SER A 7 -10.62 -0.42 -1.45
N GLU A 8 -10.18 -0.35 -2.71
CA GLU A 8 -10.46 0.78 -3.61
C GLU A 8 -11.94 0.81 -4.01
N GLU A 9 -12.49 -0.34 -4.42
CA GLU A 9 -13.91 -0.48 -4.80
C GLU A 9 -14.88 -0.15 -3.64
N MET A 10 -14.45 -0.41 -2.40
CA MET A 10 -15.20 -0.04 -1.20
C MET A 10 -15.02 1.42 -0.77
N GLU A 11 -14.18 2.20 -1.48
CA GLU A 11 -13.80 3.57 -1.13
C GLU A 11 -13.31 3.68 0.33
N MET A 12 -12.59 2.66 0.79
CA MET A 12 -12.25 2.49 2.20
C MET A 12 -11.48 3.69 2.78
N ASN A 13 -10.55 4.26 2.01
CA ASN A 13 -9.75 5.40 2.46
C ASN A 13 -10.66 6.62 2.72
N HIS A 14 -11.55 6.96 1.79
CA HIS A 14 -12.47 8.08 1.95
C HIS A 14 -13.44 7.87 3.12
N PHE A 15 -13.93 6.65 3.31
CA PHE A 15 -14.80 6.32 4.42
C PHE A 15 -14.12 6.49 5.80
N LEU A 16 -12.84 6.11 5.89
CA LEU A 16 -12.03 6.24 7.09
C LEU A 16 -11.62 7.70 7.34
N GLU A 17 -11.23 8.42 6.30
CA GLU A 17 -10.86 9.85 6.37
C GLU A 17 -12.02 10.69 6.89
N ALA A 18 -13.26 10.43 6.45
CA ALA A 18 -14.46 11.08 6.96
C ALA A 18 -14.75 10.83 8.47
N ARG A 19 -13.95 9.97 9.12
CA ARG A 19 -14.02 9.63 10.55
C ARG A 19 -12.72 9.97 11.29
N ASP A 20 -11.89 10.83 10.70
CA ASP A 20 -10.62 11.27 11.25
C ASP A 20 -9.62 10.11 11.47
N ILE A 21 -9.74 9.04 10.66
CA ILE A 21 -8.80 7.92 10.66
C ILE A 21 -7.83 8.11 9.48
N GLU A 22 -6.56 8.35 9.79
CA GLU A 22 -5.50 8.44 8.78
C GLU A 22 -5.25 7.05 8.16
N CYS A 23 -5.57 6.89 6.87
CA CYS A 23 -5.29 5.67 6.11
C CYS A 23 -4.26 5.97 5.02
N LEU A 24 -3.01 5.57 5.22
CA LEU A 24 -1.94 5.79 4.24
C LEU A 24 -1.73 4.59 3.32
N GLU A 25 -1.46 4.86 2.05
CA GLU A 25 -1.02 3.86 1.09
C GLU A 25 0.44 3.46 1.30
N SER A 26 0.70 2.18 1.15
CA SER A 26 2.03 1.58 1.32
C SER A 26 2.91 1.64 0.05
N ASP A 27 2.29 1.84 -1.11
CA ASP A 27 2.95 1.96 -2.42
C ASP A 27 3.46 3.39 -2.62
N MET A 28 4.67 3.54 -3.17
CA MET A 28 5.28 4.88 -3.32
C MET A 28 4.50 5.77 -4.27
N GLY A 29 4.01 5.23 -5.37
CA GLY A 29 3.26 6.00 -6.36
C GLY A 29 1.91 6.41 -5.81
N GLU A 30 1.20 5.49 -5.15
CA GLU A 30 -0.07 5.81 -4.49
C GLU A 30 0.14 6.85 -3.38
N TYR A 31 1.21 6.71 -2.60
CA TYR A 31 1.56 7.67 -1.54
C TYR A 31 1.84 9.08 -2.10
N ILE A 32 2.54 9.20 -3.22
CA ILE A 32 2.77 10.49 -3.89
C ILE A 32 1.45 11.13 -4.32
N VAL A 33 0.55 10.35 -4.93
CA VAL A 33 -0.75 10.84 -5.38
C VAL A 33 -1.62 11.24 -4.18
N GLN A 34 -1.59 10.46 -3.11
CA GLN A 34 -2.31 10.73 -1.87
C GLN A 34 -1.81 12.01 -1.18
N LEU A 35 -0.48 12.22 -1.10
CA LEU A 35 0.11 13.45 -0.54
C LEU A 35 -0.31 14.73 -1.28
N ASP A 36 -0.59 14.60 -2.57
CA ASP A 36 -1.03 15.73 -3.42
C ASP A 36 -2.56 15.82 -3.54
N HIS A 37 -3.30 14.93 -2.87
CA HIS A 37 -4.76 14.81 -2.97
C HIS A 37 -5.28 14.69 -4.41
N GLU A 38 -4.52 14.00 -5.26
CA GLU A 38 -4.89 13.73 -6.65
C GLU A 38 -5.51 12.34 -6.79
N LYS A 39 -6.05 12.04 -7.98
CA LYS A 39 -6.45 10.69 -8.37
C LYS A 39 -5.30 9.99 -9.10
N PRO A 40 -5.16 8.66 -8.97
CA PRO A 40 -4.14 7.92 -9.72
C PRO A 40 -4.44 7.98 -11.22
N SER A 41 -3.41 8.22 -12.04
CA SER A 41 -3.55 8.27 -13.50
C SER A 41 -3.60 6.89 -14.15
N HIS A 42 -3.06 5.86 -13.49
CA HIS A 42 -3.01 4.51 -14.00
C HIS A 42 -3.00 3.48 -12.87
N ILE A 43 -3.68 2.34 -13.06
CA ILE A 43 -3.85 1.29 -12.03
C ILE A 43 -2.50 0.72 -11.56
N ILE A 44 -1.54 0.55 -12.46
CA ILE A 44 -0.22 -0.04 -12.13
C ILE A 44 0.80 1.06 -11.75
N MET A 45 0.66 2.25 -12.32
CA MET A 45 1.65 3.33 -12.20
C MET A 45 0.91 4.62 -11.82
N PRO A 46 0.44 4.74 -10.58
CA PRO A 46 -0.52 5.77 -10.16
C PRO A 46 0.00 7.21 -10.36
N ALA A 47 1.30 7.43 -10.17
CA ALA A 47 1.96 8.73 -10.29
C ALA A 47 2.67 8.97 -11.64
N ILE A 48 2.37 8.21 -12.70
CA ILE A 48 3.11 8.28 -13.99
C ILE A 48 3.11 9.68 -14.64
N HIS A 49 2.11 10.50 -14.34
CA HIS A 49 1.98 11.86 -14.85
C HIS A 49 2.89 12.88 -14.13
N LYS A 50 3.54 12.49 -13.02
CA LYS A 50 4.44 13.36 -12.26
C LYS A 50 5.90 13.11 -12.63
N ASN A 51 6.63 14.20 -12.85
CA ASN A 51 8.08 14.16 -13.03
C ASN A 51 8.82 14.35 -11.70
N ALA A 52 10.13 14.03 -11.68
CA ALA A 52 10.95 14.12 -10.48
C ALA A 52 10.98 15.52 -9.84
N GLY A 53 10.89 16.59 -10.63
CA GLY A 53 10.84 17.96 -10.11
C GLY A 53 9.54 18.29 -9.38
N GLN A 54 8.40 17.75 -9.87
CA GLN A 54 7.11 17.88 -9.20
C GLN A 54 7.10 17.09 -7.88
N VAL A 55 7.60 15.85 -7.89
CA VAL A 55 7.74 15.03 -6.67
C VAL A 55 8.67 15.70 -5.66
N ALA A 56 9.79 16.26 -6.11
CA ALA A 56 10.73 16.98 -5.25
C ALA A 56 10.10 18.19 -4.55
N SER A 57 9.30 18.97 -5.29
CA SER A 57 8.59 20.12 -4.74
C SER A 57 7.55 19.66 -3.71
N LEU A 58 6.77 18.63 -4.06
CA LEU A 58 5.78 18.04 -3.16
C LEU A 58 6.41 17.54 -1.85
N PHE A 59 7.52 16.82 -1.92
CA PHE A 59 8.21 16.31 -0.72
C PHE A 59 8.79 17.46 0.11
N HIS A 60 9.37 18.48 -0.52
CA HIS A 60 9.84 19.67 0.19
C HIS A 60 8.70 20.34 0.97
N ASP A 61 7.57 20.58 0.30
CA ASP A 61 6.45 21.34 0.85
C ASP A 61 5.68 20.55 1.93
N LYS A 62 5.47 19.24 1.72
CA LYS A 62 4.63 18.40 2.60
C LYS A 62 5.42 17.70 3.70
N LEU A 63 6.69 17.36 3.45
CA LEU A 63 7.52 16.58 4.37
C LEU A 63 8.65 17.41 5.00
N GLY A 64 8.87 18.64 4.54
CA GLY A 64 9.91 19.53 5.08
C GLY A 64 11.35 19.05 4.82
N VAL A 65 11.56 18.25 3.77
CA VAL A 65 12.88 17.73 3.39
C VAL A 65 13.60 18.68 2.43
N GLU A 66 14.92 18.56 2.31
CA GLU A 66 15.68 19.36 1.34
C GLU A 66 15.25 19.04 -0.10
N TYR A 67 15.11 20.07 -0.94
CA TYR A 67 14.75 19.91 -2.34
C TYR A 67 15.86 19.19 -3.11
N THR A 68 15.53 18.08 -3.76
CA THR A 68 16.46 17.32 -4.60
C THR A 68 15.74 16.72 -5.80
N LYS A 69 16.37 16.77 -6.98
CA LYS A 69 15.88 16.08 -8.19
C LYS A 69 16.52 14.71 -8.40
N ASP A 70 17.41 14.30 -7.48
CA ASP A 70 18.00 12.97 -7.50
C ASP A 70 16.92 11.95 -7.15
N VAL A 71 16.57 11.13 -8.14
CA VAL A 71 15.49 10.13 -8.05
C VAL A 71 15.77 9.11 -6.95
N ASP A 72 17.04 8.71 -6.78
CA ASP A 72 17.41 7.73 -5.75
C ASP A 72 17.18 8.33 -4.36
N GLN A 73 17.55 9.60 -4.16
CA GLN A 73 17.29 10.31 -2.90
C GLN A 73 15.80 10.45 -2.63
N LEU A 74 14.99 10.83 -3.63
CA LEU A 74 13.54 10.93 -3.48
C LEU A 74 12.93 9.59 -3.04
N ILE A 75 13.33 8.49 -3.68
CA ILE A 75 12.86 7.15 -3.29
C ILE A 75 13.27 6.82 -1.85
N GLN A 76 14.51 7.13 -1.44
CA GLN A 76 14.94 6.88 -0.06
C GLN A 76 14.18 7.72 0.97
N ILE A 77 13.89 8.99 0.65
CA ILE A 77 13.08 9.87 1.50
C ILE A 77 11.69 9.25 1.71
N GLY A 78 10.99 8.91 0.62
CA GLY A 78 9.68 8.30 0.71
C GLY A 78 9.71 6.99 1.51
N ARG A 79 10.69 6.12 1.25
CA ARG A 79 10.86 4.85 1.98
C ARG A 79 11.09 5.08 3.47
N LYS A 80 11.87 6.09 3.86
CA LYS A 80 12.11 6.42 5.27
C LYS A 80 10.83 6.85 5.96
N VAL A 81 10.02 7.69 5.31
CA VAL A 81 8.73 8.14 5.83
C VAL A 81 7.75 6.99 5.96
N LEU A 82 7.58 6.19 4.90
CA LEU A 82 6.68 5.03 4.94
C LEU A 82 7.09 4.01 6.02
N ARG A 83 8.39 3.77 6.22
CA ARG A 83 8.88 2.90 7.30
C ARG A 83 8.50 3.42 8.69
N GLN A 84 8.64 4.72 8.93
CA GLN A 84 8.21 5.32 10.19
C GLN A 84 6.70 5.15 10.37
N LYS A 85 5.91 5.41 9.33
CA LYS A 85 4.46 5.23 9.35
C LYS A 85 4.04 3.78 9.60
N PHE A 86 4.73 2.77 9.03
CA PHE A 86 4.45 1.37 9.36
C PHE A 86 4.72 1.06 10.83
N PHE A 87 5.78 1.63 11.40
CA PHE A 87 6.15 1.42 12.80
C PHE A 87 5.17 2.07 13.78
N GLU A 88 4.64 3.24 13.42
CA GLU A 88 3.68 4.00 14.24
C GLU A 88 2.23 3.55 14.06
N ALA A 89 1.92 2.79 13.01
CA ALA A 89 0.55 2.39 12.70
C ALA A 89 0.00 1.35 13.69
N ASP A 90 -1.21 1.59 14.18
CA ASP A 90 -1.95 0.64 15.02
C ASP A 90 -2.46 -0.57 14.23
N ILE A 91 -2.81 -0.35 12.95
CA ILE A 91 -3.49 -1.35 12.11
C ILE A 91 -2.83 -1.40 10.74
N GLY A 92 -2.46 -2.62 10.36
CA GLY A 92 -2.07 -3.01 9.03
C GLY A 92 -3.25 -3.57 8.26
N VAL A 93 -3.52 -3.03 7.07
CA VAL A 93 -4.59 -3.53 6.19
C VAL A 93 -3.96 -4.04 4.91
N SER A 94 -4.35 -5.22 4.45
CA SER A 94 -3.90 -5.75 3.14
C SER A 94 -5.02 -6.50 2.42
N GLY A 95 -4.88 -6.65 1.11
CA GLY A 95 -5.56 -7.71 0.38
C GLY A 95 -4.90 -9.07 0.64
N VAL A 96 -5.42 -10.10 -0.03
CA VAL A 96 -4.73 -11.38 -0.21
C VAL A 96 -4.87 -11.84 -1.67
N ASN A 97 -3.96 -12.69 -2.10
CA ASN A 97 -4.09 -13.40 -3.37
C ASN A 97 -4.98 -14.64 -3.20
N PHE A 98 -4.77 -15.40 -2.12
CA PHE A 98 -5.56 -16.57 -1.78
C PHE A 98 -5.77 -16.66 -0.26
N ALA A 99 -6.95 -17.12 0.15
CA ALA A 99 -7.23 -17.55 1.52
C ALA A 99 -7.53 -19.04 1.51
N VAL A 100 -6.75 -19.83 2.25
CA VAL A 100 -6.85 -21.29 2.26
C VAL A 100 -7.72 -21.74 3.42
N ALA A 101 -8.89 -22.29 3.12
CA ALA A 101 -9.87 -22.69 4.12
C ALA A 101 -9.36 -23.82 5.04
N GLU A 102 -8.65 -24.82 4.50
CA GLU A 102 -8.20 -25.98 5.29
C GLU A 102 -7.25 -25.60 6.45
N THR A 103 -6.44 -24.54 6.28
CA THR A 103 -5.38 -24.15 7.23
C THR A 103 -5.57 -22.77 7.85
N GLY A 104 -6.52 -21.97 7.33
CA GLY A 104 -6.63 -20.56 7.68
C GLY A 104 -5.45 -19.71 7.17
N THR A 105 -4.68 -20.21 6.19
CA THR A 105 -3.52 -19.50 5.65
C THR A 105 -3.95 -18.37 4.73
N LEU A 106 -3.37 -17.18 4.93
CA LEU A 106 -3.47 -16.07 3.99
C LEU A 106 -2.20 -15.99 3.14
N LEU A 107 -2.35 -16.10 1.83
CA LEU A 107 -1.24 -15.98 0.89
C LEU A 107 -1.24 -14.60 0.22
N LEU A 108 -0.09 -13.95 0.29
CA LEU A 108 0.18 -12.67 -0.33
C LEU A 108 1.48 -12.74 -1.13
N VAL A 109 1.45 -12.32 -2.39
CA VAL A 109 2.62 -12.17 -3.26
C VAL A 109 2.99 -10.70 -3.34
N GLU A 110 4.22 -10.37 -2.96
CA GLU A 110 4.70 -8.99 -2.91
C GLU A 110 6.06 -8.87 -3.58
N ASN A 111 6.32 -7.75 -4.25
CA ASN A 111 7.56 -7.46 -4.97
C ASN A 111 8.43 -6.38 -4.30
N GLU A 112 7.85 -5.52 -3.45
CA GLU A 112 8.54 -4.36 -2.86
C GLU A 112 8.73 -4.46 -1.34
N GLY A 113 8.10 -5.44 -0.71
CA GLY A 113 8.14 -5.65 0.74
C GLY A 113 7.15 -4.80 1.53
N ASN A 114 6.46 -3.85 0.90
CA ASN A 114 5.46 -2.98 1.53
C ASN A 114 4.28 -3.79 2.09
N GLY A 115 3.81 -4.82 1.37
CA GLY A 115 2.78 -5.73 1.88
C GLY A 115 3.24 -6.49 3.12
N ARG A 116 4.48 -7.00 3.14
CA ARG A 116 5.05 -7.65 4.34
C ARG A 116 5.08 -6.69 5.53
N MET A 117 5.54 -5.46 5.33
CA MET A 117 5.55 -4.46 6.41
C MET A 117 4.13 -4.18 6.93
N SER A 118 3.16 -4.06 6.02
CA SER A 118 1.75 -3.85 6.37
C SER A 118 1.12 -5.03 7.12
N THR A 119 1.61 -6.26 6.94
CA THR A 119 1.03 -7.44 7.60
C THR A 119 1.76 -7.87 8.87
N THR A 120 3.03 -7.46 9.06
CA THR A 120 3.85 -7.94 10.18
C THR A 120 4.28 -6.88 11.18
N VAL A 121 4.28 -5.58 10.82
CA VAL A 121 4.78 -4.53 11.72
C VAL A 121 3.68 -3.99 12.65
N PRO A 122 2.50 -3.60 12.16
CA PRO A 122 1.41 -3.18 13.05
C PRO A 122 0.95 -4.32 13.96
N PRO A 123 0.50 -4.02 15.20
CA PRO A 123 0.06 -5.04 16.15
C PRO A 123 -1.22 -5.76 15.72
N VAL A 124 -2.03 -5.13 14.85
CA VAL A 124 -3.26 -5.70 14.30
C VAL A 124 -3.15 -5.76 12.78
N HIS A 125 -3.46 -6.91 12.20
CA HIS A 125 -3.60 -7.09 10.76
C HIS A 125 -5.05 -7.38 10.39
N ILE A 126 -5.59 -6.62 9.42
CA ILE A 126 -6.89 -6.84 8.79
C ILE A 126 -6.67 -7.22 7.33
N ALA A 127 -7.06 -8.43 6.98
CA ALA A 127 -7.11 -8.88 5.60
C ALA A 127 -8.50 -8.63 5.01
N VAL A 128 -8.55 -7.92 3.89
CA VAL A 128 -9.81 -7.63 3.17
C VAL A 128 -9.78 -8.36 1.83
N THR A 129 -10.72 -9.29 1.64
CA THR A 129 -10.79 -10.11 0.44
C THR A 129 -12.22 -10.55 0.15
N GLY A 130 -12.53 -10.74 -1.12
CA GLY A 130 -13.77 -11.39 -1.54
C GLY A 130 -13.71 -12.91 -1.43
N ILE A 131 -14.89 -13.53 -1.46
CA ILE A 131 -15.09 -14.98 -1.33
C ILE A 131 -14.47 -15.75 -2.50
N GLU A 132 -14.34 -15.12 -3.66
CA GLU A 132 -13.78 -15.67 -4.89
C GLU A 132 -12.30 -16.04 -4.79
N LYS A 133 -11.59 -15.50 -3.79
CA LYS A 133 -10.18 -15.82 -3.51
C LYS A 133 -10.01 -16.92 -2.47
N VAL A 134 -11.09 -17.47 -1.94
CA VAL A 134 -11.05 -18.58 -0.98
C VAL A 134 -10.92 -19.89 -1.72
N VAL A 135 -9.89 -20.66 -1.38
CA VAL A 135 -9.66 -22.01 -1.90
C VAL A 135 -9.79 -23.02 -0.77
N GLU A 136 -10.20 -24.24 -1.12
CA GLU A 136 -10.37 -25.30 -0.12
C GLU A 136 -9.01 -25.79 0.41
N ASN A 137 -8.12 -26.23 -0.48
CA ASN A 137 -6.87 -26.90 -0.09
C ASN A 137 -5.62 -26.08 -0.48
N LEU A 138 -4.56 -26.13 0.34
CA LEU A 138 -3.29 -25.43 0.09
C LEU A 138 -2.62 -25.90 -1.22
N ARG A 139 -2.76 -27.19 -1.54
CA ARG A 139 -2.22 -27.78 -2.77
C ARG A 139 -2.78 -27.12 -4.04
N ASP A 140 -3.98 -26.54 -3.96
CA ASP A 140 -4.64 -25.91 -5.10
C ASP A 140 -4.02 -24.53 -5.41
N VAL A 141 -3.28 -23.95 -4.46
CA VAL A 141 -2.60 -22.65 -4.63
C VAL A 141 -1.29 -22.77 -5.40
N VAL A 142 -0.53 -23.85 -5.21
CA VAL A 142 0.82 -24.01 -5.79
C VAL A 142 0.83 -23.84 -7.33
N PRO A 143 -0.11 -24.43 -8.10
CA PRO A 143 -0.18 -24.23 -9.54
C PRO A 143 -0.52 -22.80 -9.99
N LEU A 144 -1.04 -21.96 -9.09
CA LEU A 144 -1.46 -20.59 -9.39
C LEU A 144 -0.35 -19.55 -9.11
N LEU A 145 0.79 -19.98 -8.57
CA LEU A 145 1.94 -19.12 -8.23
C LEU A 145 3.03 -19.11 -9.30
N SER A 146 2.85 -19.86 -10.40
CA SER A 146 3.82 -20.01 -11.50
C SER A 146 3.71 -18.94 -12.57
#